data_AF-A0A852YW75-F1
#
_entry.id   AF-A0A852YW75-F1
#
_cell.length_a   1.000
_cell.length_b   1.000
_cell.length_c   1.000
_cell.angle_alpha   90.00
_cell.angle_beta   90.00
_cell.angle_gamma   90.00
#
_symmetry.space_group_name_H-M   'P 1'
#
loop_
_entity.id
_entity.type
_entity.pdbx_description
1 polymer ?
#
loop_
_entity_poly.entity_id
_entity_poly.type
_entity_poly.pdbx_seq_one_letter_code
_entity_poly.pdbx_strand_id
1 'polypeptide(L)'
;MRDLMKLVGQYGTCVSTDNADAWFREQPRGPSARAIQRRQAREACSDCPVRTECLTLGVTHELNTEMCWGIWGGVCSADRQELIDENLNSKNCESDPVEDIVSRLLTGEHFSE
;
A
#
# COMPACT_ATOMS: atom_id res chain seq x y z
N MET A 1 8.26 11.38 -8.06
CA MET A 1 8.40 10.04 -8.68
C MET A 1 9.83 9.53 -8.65
N ARG A 2 10.77 10.05 -9.47
CA ARG A 2 12.16 9.55 -9.51
C ARG A 2 12.88 9.58 -8.15
N ASP A 3 12.69 10.65 -7.38
CA ASP A 3 13.32 10.78 -6.06
C ASP A 3 12.73 9.81 -5.03
N LEU A 4 11.41 9.58 -5.05
CA LEU A 4 10.76 8.58 -4.20
C LEU A 4 11.23 7.16 -4.55
N MET A 5 11.30 6.80 -5.84
CA MET A 5 11.81 5.50 -6.26
C MET A 5 13.25 5.27 -5.78
N LYS A 6 14.11 6.30 -5.86
CA LYS A 6 15.47 6.23 -5.35
C LYS A 6 15.51 6.07 -3.83
N LEU A 7 14.71 6.84 -3.10
CA LEU A 7 14.63 6.78 -1.64
C LEU A 7 14.18 5.38 -1.17
N VAL A 8 13.09 4.87 -1.74
CA VAL A 8 12.54 3.56 -1.39
C VAL A 8 13.48 2.43 -1.79
N GLY A 9 14.08 2.51 -2.97
CA GLY A 9 15.07 1.53 -3.44
C GLY A 9 16.39 1.54 -2.64
N GLN A 10 16.67 2.59 -1.87
CA GLN A 10 17.88 2.68 -1.05
C GLN A 10 17.64 2.32 0.42
N TYR A 11 16.49 2.73 0.98
CA TYR A 11 16.23 2.65 2.42
C TYR A 11 15.06 1.71 2.79
N GLY A 12 14.38 1.11 1.81
CA GLY A 12 13.33 0.14 2.08
C GLY A 12 13.89 -1.14 2.70
N THR A 13 13.34 -1.57 3.84
CA THR A 13 13.73 -2.84 4.49
C THR A 13 13.59 -4.05 3.54
N CYS A 14 12.61 -4.00 2.64
CA CYS A 14 12.39 -5.00 1.59
C CYS A 14 13.55 -5.15 0.60
N VAL A 15 14.45 -4.18 0.49
CA VAL A 15 15.58 -4.21 -0.46
C VAL A 15 16.73 -5.09 0.04
N SER A 16 16.86 -5.22 1.37
CA SER A 16 18.00 -5.90 2.03
C SER A 16 17.62 -7.22 2.69
N THR A 17 16.39 -7.69 2.49
CA THR A 17 15.89 -8.96 3.02
C THR A 17 16.23 -10.13 2.10
N ASP A 18 16.57 -11.27 2.67
CA ASP A 18 16.73 -12.53 1.92
C ASP A 18 15.39 -13.22 1.62
N ASN A 19 14.28 -12.71 2.19
CA ASN A 19 12.95 -13.27 2.04
C ASN A 19 11.99 -12.26 1.40
N ALA A 20 11.99 -12.23 0.06
CA ALA A 20 11.07 -11.40 -0.72
C ALA A 20 9.59 -11.81 -0.51
N ASP A 21 9.32 -13.09 -0.27
CA ASP A 21 7.95 -13.62 -0.13
C ASP A 21 7.19 -12.96 1.02
N ALA A 22 7.88 -12.37 2.00
CA ALA A 22 7.23 -11.61 3.06
C ALA A 22 6.40 -10.42 2.56
N TRP A 23 6.72 -9.85 1.38
CA TRP A 23 5.98 -8.76 0.72
C TRP A 23 5.03 -9.24 -0.39
N PHE A 24 5.12 -10.51 -0.79
CA PHE A 24 4.35 -11.14 -1.88
C PHE A 24 3.62 -12.41 -1.43
N ARG A 25 3.23 -12.47 -0.16
CA ARG A 25 2.60 -13.66 0.46
C ARG A 25 1.36 -14.09 -0.31
N GLU A 26 1.13 -15.41 -0.32
CA GLU A 26 -0.13 -15.97 -0.80
C GLU A 26 -1.33 -15.35 -0.08
N GLN A 27 -2.36 -15.02 -0.84
CA GLN A 27 -3.55 -14.39 -0.27
C GLN A 27 -4.30 -15.40 0.61
N PRO A 28 -4.51 -15.11 1.89
CA PRO A 28 -5.31 -15.95 2.77
C PRO A 28 -6.75 -16.04 2.26
N ARG A 29 -7.44 -17.12 2.61
CA ARG A 29 -8.83 -17.37 2.21
C ARG A 29 -9.76 -17.32 3.42
N GLY A 30 -11.03 -17.04 3.16
CA GLY A 30 -12.09 -17.05 4.16
C GLY A 30 -12.34 -15.69 4.82
N PRO A 31 -13.26 -15.64 5.81
CA PRO A 31 -13.76 -14.38 6.37
C PRO A 31 -12.69 -13.50 7.02
N SER A 32 -11.61 -14.09 7.54
CA SER A 32 -10.51 -13.38 8.20
C SER A 32 -9.37 -13.00 7.25
N ALA A 33 -9.49 -13.31 5.94
CA ALA A 33 -8.41 -13.08 4.97
C ALA A 33 -7.89 -11.65 5.00
N ARG A 34 -8.80 -10.67 5.01
CA ARG A 34 -8.44 -9.25 4.97
C ARG A 34 -7.72 -8.79 6.24
N ALA A 35 -8.17 -9.22 7.41
CA ALA A 35 -7.51 -8.94 8.69
C ALA A 35 -6.09 -9.55 8.73
N ILE A 36 -5.92 -10.77 8.22
CA ILE A 36 -4.62 -11.44 8.11
C ILE A 36 -3.69 -10.65 7.17
N GLN A 37 -4.16 -10.23 6.00
CA GLN A 37 -3.37 -9.43 5.06
C GLN A 37 -2.92 -8.10 5.67
N ARG A 38 -3.81 -7.39 6.37
CA ARG A 38 -3.49 -6.15 7.10
C ARG A 38 -2.40 -6.37 8.14
N ARG A 39 -2.54 -7.43 8.95
CA ARG A 39 -1.54 -7.79 9.95
C ARG A 39 -0.18 -8.08 9.29
N GLN A 40 -0.16 -8.91 8.26
CA GLN A 40 1.07 -9.25 7.53
C GLN A 40 1.74 -8.02 6.91
N ALA A 41 0.96 -7.10 6.34
CA ALA A 41 1.47 -5.87 5.77
C ALA A 41 2.12 -4.96 6.83
N ARG A 42 1.45 -4.78 7.98
CA ARG A 42 1.99 -4.02 9.11
C ARG A 42 3.28 -4.63 9.65
N GLU A 43 3.31 -5.95 9.83
CA GLU A 43 4.49 -6.68 10.32
C GLU A 43 5.67 -6.60 9.34
N ALA A 44 5.44 -6.73 8.04
CA ALA A 44 6.51 -6.65 7.04
C ALA A 44 7.19 -5.27 7.01
N CYS A 45 6.47 -4.20 7.36
CA CYS A 45 6.96 -2.82 7.23
C CYS A 45 7.14 -2.08 8.56
N SER A 46 7.01 -2.72 9.73
CA SER A 46 6.96 -2.06 11.06
C SER A 46 8.03 -1.00 11.26
N ASP A 47 9.28 -1.34 10.92
CA ASP A 47 10.48 -0.52 11.17
C ASP A 47 11.06 0.07 9.88
N CYS A 48 10.32 0.02 8.78
CA CYS A 48 10.77 0.57 7.50
C CYS A 48 10.74 2.12 7.55
N PRO A 49 11.85 2.81 7.26
CA PRO A 49 11.93 4.27 7.40
C PRO A 49 11.21 5.05 6.29
N VAL A 50 10.77 4.36 5.23
CA VAL A 50 10.22 4.97 3.99
C VAL A 50 8.78 4.54 3.73
N ARG A 51 8.00 4.25 4.78
CA ARG A 51 6.65 3.68 4.65
C ARG A 51 5.72 4.58 3.85
N THR A 52 5.66 5.86 4.18
CA THR A 52 4.77 6.81 3.51
C THR A 52 5.18 6.99 2.05
N GLU A 53 6.46 7.19 1.78
CA GLU A 53 6.98 7.35 0.42
C GLU A 53 6.76 6.09 -0.42
N CYS A 54 6.93 4.90 0.18
CA CYS A 54 6.62 3.64 -0.46
C CYS A 54 5.12 3.48 -0.74
N LEU A 55 4.25 3.90 0.18
CA LEU A 55 2.81 3.87 -0.04
C LEU A 55 2.38 4.81 -1.17
N THR A 56 2.90 6.04 -1.20
CA THR A 56 2.69 7.01 -2.27
C THR A 56 3.12 6.45 -3.63
N LEU A 57 4.29 5.79 -3.70
CA LEU A 57 4.72 5.10 -4.93
C LEU A 57 3.76 3.98 -5.33
N GLY A 58 3.27 3.18 -4.38
CA GLY A 58 2.35 2.08 -4.64
C GLY A 58 1.03 2.57 -5.22
N VAL A 59 0.39 3.54 -4.57
CA VAL A 59 -0.86 4.15 -5.06
C VAL A 59 -0.65 4.80 -6.43
N THR A 60 0.46 5.53 -6.62
CA THR A 60 0.79 6.12 -7.92
C THR A 60 0.98 5.05 -9.00
N HIS A 61 1.67 3.96 -8.70
CA HIS A 61 1.88 2.85 -9.63
C HIS A 61 0.54 2.22 -10.04
N GLU A 62 -0.32 1.94 -9.07
CA GLU A 62 -1.61 1.31 -9.28
C GLU A 62 -2.55 2.17 -10.11
N LEU A 63 -2.62 3.48 -9.85
CA LEU A 63 -3.40 4.41 -10.67
C LEU A 63 -2.89 4.51 -12.13
N ASN A 64 -1.59 4.31 -12.36
CA ASN A 64 -1.01 4.39 -13.70
C ASN A 64 -1.04 3.07 -14.48
N THR A 65 -1.17 1.94 -13.79
CA THR A 65 -1.01 0.60 -14.40
C THR A 65 -2.23 -0.30 -14.23
N GLU A 66 -3.19 0.10 -13.40
CA GLU A 66 -4.37 -0.69 -13.03
C GLU A 66 -4.00 -2.05 -12.39
N MET A 67 -2.80 -2.16 -11.81
CA MET A 67 -2.27 -3.41 -11.28
C MET A 67 -1.90 -3.30 -9.81
N CYS A 68 -2.76 -3.83 -8.93
CA CYS A 68 -2.54 -3.87 -7.49
C CYS A 68 -1.95 -5.20 -7.00
N TRP A 69 -0.81 -5.16 -6.32
CA TRP A 69 -0.14 -6.35 -5.81
C TRP A 69 0.75 -6.09 -4.59
N GLY A 70 0.96 -7.14 -3.81
CA GLY A 70 1.89 -7.15 -2.70
C GLY A 70 1.65 -6.07 -1.63
N ILE A 71 2.64 -5.92 -0.77
CA ILE A 71 2.65 -4.94 0.32
C ILE A 71 3.46 -3.71 -0.10
N TRP A 72 2.86 -2.53 0.03
CA TRP A 72 3.52 -1.24 -0.17
C TRP A 72 3.28 -0.36 1.05
N GLY A 73 4.35 0.19 1.64
CA GLY A 73 4.27 1.08 2.80
C GLY A 73 3.61 0.48 4.06
N GLY A 74 3.46 -0.84 4.13
CA GLY A 74 2.75 -1.54 5.20
C GLY A 74 1.25 -1.68 4.99
N VAL A 75 0.76 -1.46 3.77
CA VAL A 75 -0.64 -1.64 3.35
C VAL A 75 -0.72 -2.80 2.36
N CYS A 76 -1.76 -3.64 2.46
CA CYS A 76 -1.99 -4.74 1.52
C CYS A 76 -2.67 -4.26 0.23
N SER A 77 -2.52 -5.03 -0.86
CA SER A 77 -3.10 -4.65 -2.16
C SER A 77 -4.63 -4.54 -2.14
N ALA A 78 -5.32 -5.35 -1.34
CA ALA A 78 -6.78 -5.30 -1.23
C ALA A 78 -7.29 -3.96 -0.67
N ASP A 79 -6.60 -3.42 0.36
CA ASP A 79 -6.96 -2.14 0.97
C ASP A 79 -6.67 -0.95 0.04
N ARG A 80 -5.58 -1.02 -0.73
CA ARG A 80 -5.29 0.02 -1.74
C ARG A 80 -6.29 -0.02 -2.89
N GLN A 81 -6.57 -1.21 -3.43
CA GLN A 81 -7.52 -1.39 -4.52
C GLN A 81 -8.90 -0.85 -4.17
N GLU A 82 -9.40 -1.14 -2.96
CA GLU A 82 -10.70 -0.64 -2.51
C GLU A 82 -10.77 0.90 -2.55
N LEU A 83 -9.77 1.59 -2.01
CA LEU A 83 -9.78 3.06 -2.02
C LEU A 83 -9.55 3.66 -3.40
N ILE A 84 -8.74 3.01 -4.24
CA ILE A 84 -8.57 3.41 -5.64
C ILE A 84 -9.90 3.30 -6.39
N ASP A 85 -10.60 2.18 -6.25
CA ASP A 85 -11.89 1.96 -6.90
C ASP A 85 -12.93 2.99 -6.41
N GLU A 86 -12.98 3.26 -5.11
CA GLU A 86 -13.85 4.30 -4.55
C GLU A 86 -13.53 5.70 -5.06
N ASN A 87 -12.24 6.06 -5.14
CA ASN A 87 -11.80 7.36 -5.63
C ASN A 87 -12.14 7.53 -7.12
N LEU A 88 -11.92 6.49 -7.96
CA LEU A 88 -12.30 6.50 -9.37
C LEU A 88 -13.82 6.63 -9.59
N ASN A 89 -14.62 6.09 -8.67
CA ASN A 89 -16.07 6.22 -8.69
C ASN A 89 -16.58 7.57 -8.16
N SER A 90 -15.80 8.22 -7.30
CA SER A 90 -16.14 9.49 -6.67
C SER A 90 -15.67 10.66 -7.53
N LYS A 91 -16.59 11.31 -8.27
CA LYS A 91 -16.28 12.47 -9.12
C LYS A 91 -15.97 13.74 -8.32
N ASN A 92 -14.90 13.77 -7.52
CA ASN A 92 -14.43 14.98 -6.85
C ASN A 92 -13.10 15.45 -7.46
N CYS A 93 -13.05 16.72 -7.84
CA CYS A 93 -11.94 17.35 -8.55
C CYS A 93 -11.09 18.27 -7.64
N GLU A 94 -11.24 18.15 -6.32
CA GLU A 94 -10.68 19.12 -5.37
C GLU A 94 -9.32 18.74 -4.77
N SER A 95 -8.89 17.48 -4.85
CA SER A 95 -7.61 17.00 -4.32
C SER A 95 -6.86 16.08 -5.29
N ASP A 96 -5.53 16.01 -5.14
CA ASP A 96 -4.71 15.00 -5.83
C ASP A 96 -5.15 13.60 -5.37
N PRO A 97 -5.60 12.72 -6.29
CA PRO A 97 -6.11 11.40 -5.93
C PRO A 97 -5.07 10.55 -5.18
N VAL A 98 -3.77 10.73 -5.46
CA VAL A 98 -2.71 10.00 -4.74
C VAL A 98 -2.69 10.43 -3.27
N GLU A 99 -2.69 11.74 -3.00
CA GLU A 99 -2.63 12.26 -1.63
C GLU A 99 -3.89 11.93 -0.82
N ASP A 100 -5.07 12.01 -1.45
CA ASP A 100 -6.35 11.61 -0.81
C ASP A 100 -6.33 10.15 -0.37
N ILE A 101 -5.99 9.24 -1.29
CA ILE A 101 -5.95 7.80 -1.01
C ILE A 101 -4.88 7.50 0.05
N VAL A 102 -3.66 8.04 -0.09
CA VAL A 102 -2.58 7.81 0.89
C VAL A 102 -2.99 8.30 2.27
N SER A 103 -3.60 9.48 2.39
CA SER A 103 -4.07 10.01 3.67
C SER A 103 -5.08 9.07 4.32
N ARG A 104 -6.10 8.63 3.58
CA ARG A 104 -7.13 7.69 4.09
C ARG A 104 -6.56 6.34 4.51
N LEU A 105 -5.56 5.82 3.78
CA LEU A 105 -4.86 4.59 4.14
C LEU A 105 -4.05 4.73 5.44
N LEU A 106 -3.45 5.91 5.68
CA LEU A 106 -2.65 6.17 6.88
C LEU A 106 -3.50 6.46 8.12
N THR A 107 -4.65 7.12 7.96
CA THR A 107 -5.56 7.43 9.08
C THR A 107 -6.39 6.22 9.51
N GLY A 108 -6.52 5.20 8.65
CA GLY A 108 -7.29 3.99 8.94
C GLY A 108 -8.80 4.24 9.04
N GLU A 109 -9.27 5.41 8.61
CA GLU A 109 -10.68 5.84 8.72
C GLU A 109 -11.65 4.91 7.98
N HIS A 110 -11.14 4.10 7.05
CA HIS A 110 -11.94 3.18 6.24
C HIS A 110 -11.89 1.71 6.68
N PHE A 111 -11.03 1.38 7.65
CA PHE A 111 -10.72 -0.01 8.01
C PHE A 111 -11.10 -0.31 9.45
N SER A 112 -12.40 -0.24 9.75
CA SER A 112 -12.92 -0.83 10.99
C SER A 112 -12.79 -2.35 10.92
N GLU A 113 -12.21 -2.98 11.95
CA GLU A 113 -12.31 -4.42 12.21
C GLU A 113 -13.69 -4.79 12.76
#